data_AF-A0A0S8FS30-F1
#
_entry.id   AF-A0A0S8FS30-F1
#
_cell.length_a   1.000
_cell.length_b   1.000
_cell.length_c   1.000
_cell.angle_alpha   90.00
_cell.angle_beta   90.00
_cell.angle_gamma   90.00
#
_symmetry.space_group_name_H-M   'P 1'
#
loop_
_entity.id
_entity.type
_entity.pdbx_description
1 polymer ?
#
loop_
_entity_poly.entity_id
_entity_poly.type
_entity_poly.pdbx_seq_one_letter_code
_entity_poly.pdbx_strand_id
1 'polypeptide(L)'
;MRNDYTSRDPYRFAIVDSLLQRPLESVDFLLTFKHNFWEPPSRNSLRELGRLYGLDIKTRDADFLDCLDRCNEQISDALVNKQHDIDQTFERLIVFAPEPTGSIEEEKAYEEEYYSLVSMLHEYGDEISYENIFSAALSVLRALEDFSLAEFQLGTSVETVSGVSGKVLYYGDFSFGKIIIGDSGTNIYENDFAIIIDVGGDDTYHCSGQKGHIRVIRDESGNDTYLGDDYSLACGRFGVSILIDINGDDTYDGQSFSIGAGVFGVGILIDCAGNDRYRGDTFTQGAGGFGIGILRDENGNDIYEGALYAQGVGSTYGIGILGDRNGNDMYITRKKYLDEIRYLDHYVSMSQGFSIGFRPDLSAGIGILLEEEGNDYYSCDVFGQGASYWYGIGAIVEVGGNDDYVAYQYTQGSGVHIALGLLIDESGDDNYVAKGVSQGCGHDLALGLLYDRHGDDTYAAYDLSQGAGNANGIGLLVDEEGADTYAVKRLNNTQGYGNFRREYGSIGVLIDLLGSDSHASGVDASFWLKGEYGIGIDWQ
;
A
#
# COMPACT_ATOMS: atom_id res chain seq x y z
N MET A 1 -23.75 -25.71 -6.61
CA MET A 1 -22.93 -24.50 -6.55
C MET A 1 -22.67 -24.20 -5.09
N ARG A 2 -21.40 -24.02 -4.73
CA ARG A 2 -21.01 -23.49 -3.42
C ARG A 2 -21.28 -21.98 -3.45
N ASN A 3 -22.21 -21.49 -2.62
CA ASN A 3 -22.60 -20.08 -2.58
C ASN A 3 -22.02 -19.36 -1.34
N ASP A 4 -21.19 -20.04 -0.55
CA ASP A 4 -20.49 -19.50 0.62
C ASP A 4 -19.64 -18.27 0.26
N TYR A 5 -19.09 -18.23 -0.95
CA TYR A 5 -18.32 -17.10 -1.47
C TYR A 5 -19.15 -15.88 -1.92
N THR A 6 -20.47 -15.97 -1.89
CA THR A 6 -21.35 -14.85 -2.28
C THR A 6 -21.81 -14.00 -1.09
N SER A 7 -21.55 -14.46 0.13
CA SER A 7 -21.85 -13.68 1.33
C SER A 7 -20.91 -12.47 1.36
N ARG A 8 -21.49 -11.27 1.27
CA ARG A 8 -20.78 -10.01 1.34
C ARG A 8 -20.75 -9.53 2.78
N ASP A 9 -19.55 -9.31 3.32
CA ASP A 9 -19.34 -8.55 4.54
C ASP A 9 -19.48 -7.04 4.24
N PRO A 10 -19.86 -6.23 5.23
CA PRO A 10 -20.11 -4.79 5.02
C PRO A 10 -18.84 -4.01 4.62
N TYR A 11 -17.67 -4.61 4.76
CA TYR A 11 -16.36 -3.99 4.52
C TYR A 11 -15.75 -4.37 3.17
N ARG A 12 -16.43 -5.15 2.33
CA ARG A 12 -15.99 -5.43 0.96
C ARG A 12 -16.29 -4.27 0.02
N PHE A 13 -15.23 -3.74 -0.60
CA PHE A 13 -15.34 -2.71 -1.63
C PHE A 13 -16.14 -3.20 -2.85
N ALA A 14 -17.06 -2.36 -3.35
CA ALA A 14 -17.93 -2.74 -4.47
C ALA A 14 -17.16 -2.98 -5.78
N ILE A 15 -16.00 -2.34 -5.96
CA ILE A 15 -15.15 -2.54 -7.13
C ILE A 15 -14.59 -3.97 -7.20
N VAL A 16 -14.30 -4.59 -6.05
CA VAL A 16 -13.81 -5.98 -5.97
C VAL A 16 -14.85 -6.93 -6.59
N ASP A 17 -16.13 -6.78 -6.23
CA ASP A 17 -17.20 -7.62 -6.77
C ASP A 17 -17.34 -7.44 -8.29
N SER A 18 -17.20 -6.20 -8.79
CA SER A 18 -17.24 -5.92 -10.23
C SER A 18 -16.08 -6.59 -10.97
N LEU A 19 -14.86 -6.48 -10.44
CA LEU A 19 -13.66 -7.04 -11.05
C LEU A 19 -13.60 -8.56 -10.94
N LEU A 20 -14.08 -9.18 -9.86
CA LEU A 20 -14.18 -10.64 -9.80
C LEU A 20 -15.13 -11.21 -10.87
N GLN A 21 -16.14 -10.43 -11.30
CA GLN A 21 -17.03 -10.82 -12.40
C GLN A 21 -16.44 -10.51 -13.78
N ARG A 22 -15.64 -9.44 -13.89
CA ARG A 22 -15.05 -8.94 -15.13
C ARG A 22 -13.55 -8.67 -14.90
N PRO A 23 -12.74 -9.73 -14.72
CA PRO A 23 -11.35 -9.61 -14.24
C PRO A 23 -10.46 -8.77 -15.15
N LEU A 24 -10.69 -8.77 -16.46
CA LEU A 24 -9.89 -7.99 -17.40
C LEU A 24 -10.14 -6.47 -17.31
N GLU A 25 -11.25 -6.01 -16.71
CA GLU A 25 -11.47 -4.58 -16.44
C GLU A 25 -10.56 -4.05 -15.32
N SER A 26 -9.78 -4.94 -14.66
CA SER A 26 -8.81 -4.53 -13.64
C SER A 26 -7.66 -3.71 -14.21
N VAL A 27 -7.26 -3.95 -15.46
CA VAL A 27 -6.24 -3.17 -16.18
C VAL A 27 -6.73 -1.73 -16.36
N ASP A 28 -7.91 -1.56 -16.98
CA ASP A 28 -8.52 -0.23 -17.18
C ASP A 28 -8.73 0.51 -15.85
N PHE A 29 -9.14 -0.21 -14.80
CA PHE A 29 -9.31 0.34 -13.46
C PHE A 29 -7.98 0.88 -12.91
N LEU A 30 -6.90 0.10 -12.96
CA LEU A 30 -5.60 0.49 -12.43
C LEU A 30 -4.97 1.63 -13.22
N LEU A 31 -4.99 1.58 -14.55
CA LEU A 31 -4.46 2.66 -15.39
C LEU A 31 -5.24 3.98 -15.17
N THR A 32 -6.56 3.90 -15.02
CA THR A 32 -7.39 5.07 -14.65
C THR A 32 -7.08 5.55 -13.24
N PHE A 33 -6.83 4.64 -12.30
CA PHE A 33 -6.46 4.97 -10.93
C PHE A 33 -5.12 5.70 -10.88
N LYS A 34 -4.08 5.14 -11.52
CA LYS A 34 -2.74 5.74 -11.68
C LYS A 34 -2.84 7.14 -12.23
N HIS A 35 -3.52 7.31 -13.37
CA HIS A 35 -3.74 8.61 -13.97
C HIS A 35 -4.37 9.59 -12.97
N ASN A 36 -5.44 9.22 -12.26
CA ASN A 36 -6.10 10.11 -11.30
C ASN A 36 -5.30 10.37 -10.01
N PHE A 37 -4.37 9.48 -9.67
CA PHE A 37 -3.47 9.66 -8.53
C PHE A 37 -2.42 10.73 -8.84
N TRP A 38 -1.82 10.68 -10.03
CA TRP A 38 -0.80 11.63 -10.45
C TRP A 38 -1.39 12.93 -11.03
N GLU A 39 -2.51 12.85 -11.73
CA GLU A 39 -3.17 13.93 -12.48
C GLU A 39 -4.70 13.88 -12.29
N PRO A 40 -5.34 14.74 -11.47
CA PRO A 40 -5.04 16.15 -11.18
C PRO A 40 -4.62 16.35 -9.69
N PRO A 41 -4.55 17.56 -9.08
CA PRO A 41 -3.95 17.77 -7.74
C PRO A 41 -4.41 16.76 -6.70
N SER A 42 -3.55 16.42 -5.72
CA SER A 42 -3.76 15.41 -4.65
C SER A 42 -5.17 15.40 -4.01
N ARG A 43 -5.85 16.55 -3.95
CA ARG A 43 -7.27 16.72 -3.57
C ARG A 43 -8.26 15.83 -4.36
N ASN A 44 -8.06 15.70 -5.66
CA ASN A 44 -8.95 14.92 -6.51
C ASN A 44 -8.75 13.43 -6.27
N SER A 45 -7.50 13.01 -6.06
CA SER A 45 -7.15 11.63 -5.72
C SER A 45 -7.92 11.18 -4.47
N LEU A 46 -7.91 11.95 -3.38
CA LEU A 46 -8.63 11.59 -2.16
C LEU A 46 -10.16 11.54 -2.35
N ARG A 47 -10.74 12.37 -3.24
CA ARG A 47 -12.16 12.27 -3.62
C ARG A 47 -12.47 10.97 -4.37
N GLU A 48 -11.61 10.56 -5.29
CA GLU A 48 -11.77 9.28 -5.97
C GLU A 48 -11.66 8.11 -4.98
N LEU A 49 -10.75 8.17 -4.00
CA LEU A 49 -10.69 7.18 -2.92
C LEU A 49 -11.99 7.13 -2.13
N GLY A 50 -12.55 8.28 -1.74
CA GLY A 50 -13.86 8.35 -1.07
C GLY A 50 -14.99 7.67 -1.86
N ARG A 51 -14.97 7.76 -3.20
CA ARG A 51 -15.96 7.07 -4.05
C ARG A 51 -15.81 5.56 -4.04
N LEU A 52 -14.60 5.02 -3.88
CA LEU A 52 -14.41 3.57 -3.71
C LEU A 52 -15.10 3.06 -2.44
N TYR A 53 -15.09 3.85 -1.37
CA TYR A 53 -15.88 3.61 -0.16
C TYR A 53 -17.39 3.83 -0.34
N GLY A 54 -17.85 4.33 -1.49
CA GLY A 54 -19.24 4.71 -1.72
C GLY A 54 -19.65 6.00 -0.99
N LEU A 55 -18.69 6.87 -0.64
CA LEU A 55 -18.89 8.09 0.13
C LEU A 55 -18.82 9.34 -0.76
N ASP A 56 -19.57 10.38 -0.38
CA ASP A 56 -19.55 11.69 -1.04
C ASP A 56 -18.81 12.70 -0.16
N ILE A 57 -17.47 12.63 -0.18
CA ILE A 57 -16.61 13.46 0.66
C ILE A 57 -16.61 14.91 0.19
N LYS A 58 -16.74 15.86 1.13
CA LYS A 58 -16.99 17.27 0.85
C LYS A 58 -15.92 18.15 1.46
N THR A 59 -15.57 19.21 0.74
CA THR A 59 -14.77 20.33 1.28
C THR A 59 -15.65 21.53 1.58
N ARG A 60 -15.22 22.38 2.52
CA ARG A 60 -15.78 23.71 2.71
C ARG A 60 -14.68 24.75 2.59
N ASP A 61 -15.01 25.90 2.02
CA ASP A 61 -14.07 27.04 1.96
C ASP A 61 -13.98 27.67 3.36
N ALA A 62 -12.76 27.81 3.85
CA ALA A 62 -12.42 28.46 5.12
C ALA A 62 -10.95 28.88 5.09
N ASP A 63 -10.60 29.91 5.86
CA ASP A 63 -9.20 30.28 6.12
C ASP A 63 -8.53 29.16 6.94
N PHE A 64 -7.19 29.05 6.92
CA PHE A 64 -6.46 27.88 7.43
C PHE A 64 -6.86 27.47 8.86
N LEU A 65 -6.85 28.42 9.80
CA LEU A 65 -7.15 28.15 11.22
C LEU A 65 -8.62 27.75 11.46
N ASP A 66 -9.57 28.40 10.78
CA ASP A 66 -11.00 28.08 10.87
C ASP A 66 -11.30 26.73 10.21
N CYS A 67 -10.55 26.36 9.16
CA CYS A 67 -10.61 25.03 8.58
C CYS A 67 -10.19 23.96 9.59
N LEU A 68 -9.06 24.16 10.29
CA LEU A 68 -8.55 23.23 11.29
C LEU A 68 -9.50 23.05 12.48
N ASP A 69 -10.04 24.15 13.04
CA ASP A 69 -11.03 24.08 14.13
C ASP A 69 -12.27 23.27 13.72
N ARG A 70 -12.82 23.54 12.53
CA ARG A 70 -13.99 22.81 12.01
C ARG A 70 -13.70 21.34 11.72
N CYS A 71 -12.53 21.04 11.18
CA CYS A 71 -12.11 19.66 10.92
C CYS A 71 -11.96 18.89 12.24
N ASN A 72 -11.42 19.53 13.27
CA ASN A 72 -11.30 18.93 14.59
C ASN A 72 -12.66 18.61 15.21
N GLU A 73 -13.61 19.55 15.15
CA GLU A 73 -15.01 19.31 15.58
C GLU A 73 -15.67 18.19 14.76
N GLN A 74 -15.49 18.19 13.43
CA GLN A 74 -16.05 17.19 12.54
C GLN A 74 -15.51 15.79 12.82
N ILE A 75 -14.21 15.66 13.13
CA ILE A 75 -13.61 14.37 13.51
C ILE A 75 -14.10 13.96 14.91
N SER A 76 -14.20 14.87 15.88
CA SER A 76 -14.79 14.55 17.18
C SER A 76 -16.22 14.01 17.05
N ASP A 77 -17.06 14.63 16.20
CA ASP A 77 -18.41 14.15 15.90
C ASP A 77 -18.40 12.79 15.20
N ALA A 78 -17.42 12.53 14.34
CA ALA A 78 -17.26 11.24 13.66
C ALA A 78 -17.00 10.08 14.63
N LEU A 79 -16.45 10.38 15.81
CA LEU A 79 -16.05 9.41 16.82
C LEU A 79 -17.03 9.32 18.01
N VAL A 80 -18.11 10.10 18.01
CA VAL A 80 -19.04 10.22 19.17
C VAL A 80 -19.65 8.88 19.59
N ASN A 81 -19.79 7.94 18.66
CA ASN A 81 -20.37 6.62 18.89
C ASN A 81 -19.31 5.53 19.14
N LYS A 82 -18.02 5.84 18.99
CA LYS A 82 -16.94 4.87 19.24
C LYS A 82 -16.91 4.50 20.71
N GLN A 83 -17.31 3.27 21.02
CA GLN A 83 -17.34 2.73 22.38
C GLN A 83 -16.26 1.69 22.62
N HIS A 84 -15.68 1.15 21.55
CA HIS A 84 -14.75 0.03 21.61
C HIS A 84 -13.33 0.41 21.15
N ASP A 85 -12.33 -0.31 21.67
CA ASP A 85 -10.91 -0.18 21.28
C ASP A 85 -10.61 -0.99 20.01
N ILE A 86 -11.32 -0.65 18.93
CA ILE A 86 -11.23 -1.33 17.63
C ILE A 86 -9.84 -1.21 16.98
N ASP A 87 -9.09 -0.15 17.29
CA ASP A 87 -7.69 0.02 16.90
C ASP A 87 -6.77 -1.01 17.57
N GLN A 88 -6.91 -1.24 18.88
CA GLN A 88 -6.12 -2.27 19.56
C GLN A 88 -6.48 -3.67 19.06
N THR A 89 -7.75 -3.88 18.71
CA THR A 89 -8.22 -5.14 18.10
C THR A 89 -7.57 -5.35 16.73
N PHE A 90 -7.54 -4.29 15.90
CA PHE A 90 -6.87 -4.29 14.60
C PHE A 90 -5.36 -4.51 14.73
N GLU A 91 -4.70 -3.80 15.65
CA GLU A 91 -3.27 -3.93 15.91
C GLU A 91 -2.89 -5.38 16.24
N ARG A 92 -3.64 -6.05 17.10
CA ARG A 92 -3.38 -7.46 17.47
C ARG A 92 -3.55 -8.44 16.31
N LEU A 93 -4.35 -8.09 15.30
CA LEU A 93 -4.51 -8.89 14.08
C LEU A 93 -3.41 -8.59 13.04
N ILE A 94 -2.81 -7.41 13.09
CA ILE A 94 -1.74 -6.97 12.18
C ILE A 94 -0.36 -7.36 12.71
N VAL A 95 -0.09 -7.14 14.00
CA VAL A 95 1.22 -7.39 14.59
C VAL A 95 1.51 -8.88 14.53
N PHE A 96 2.49 -9.23 13.72
CA PHE A 96 2.92 -10.61 13.52
C PHE A 96 3.95 -10.99 14.58
N ALA A 97 3.49 -11.75 15.57
CA ALA A 97 4.32 -12.33 16.63
C ALA A 97 4.16 -13.86 16.64
N PRO A 98 4.74 -14.58 15.67
CA PRO A 98 4.68 -16.03 15.68
C PRO A 98 5.40 -16.53 16.93
N GLU A 99 4.68 -17.24 17.81
CA GLU A 99 5.31 -18.02 18.86
C GLU A 99 5.71 -19.40 18.31
N PRO A 100 6.91 -19.91 18.64
CA PRO A 100 7.39 -21.17 18.10
C PRO A 100 6.49 -22.33 18.52
N THR A 101 6.12 -23.18 17.55
CA THR A 101 5.42 -24.48 17.71
C THR A 101 4.68 -24.65 19.03
N GLY A 102 3.52 -24.00 19.14
CA GLY A 102 2.61 -24.19 20.25
C GLY A 102 2.10 -25.63 20.33
N SER A 103 1.71 -26.04 21.53
CA SER A 103 0.84 -27.20 21.72
C SER A 103 -0.48 -27.05 20.96
N ILE A 104 -1.18 -28.16 20.70
CA ILE A 104 -2.50 -28.14 20.05
C ILE A 104 -3.49 -27.26 20.84
N GLU A 105 -3.35 -27.23 22.17
CA GLU A 105 -4.15 -26.36 23.03
C GLU A 105 -3.85 -24.87 22.82
N GLU A 106 -2.58 -24.49 22.63
CA GLU A 106 -2.17 -23.12 22.34
C GLU A 106 -2.62 -22.68 20.94
N GLU A 107 -2.51 -23.54 19.93
CA GLU A 107 -3.02 -23.25 18.58
C GLU A 107 -4.53 -23.01 18.58
N LYS A 108 -5.30 -23.81 19.33
CA LYS A 108 -6.76 -23.63 19.46
C LYS A 108 -7.10 -22.35 20.21
N ALA A 109 -6.38 -22.03 21.28
CA ALA A 109 -6.60 -20.79 22.02
C ALA A 109 -6.31 -19.56 21.14
N TYR A 110 -5.24 -19.60 20.35
CA TYR A 110 -4.92 -18.57 19.36
C TYR A 110 -6.02 -18.44 18.30
N GLU A 111 -6.52 -19.55 17.77
CA GLU A 111 -7.61 -19.55 16.79
C GLU A 111 -8.91 -18.98 17.38
N GLU A 112 -9.27 -19.34 18.62
CA GLU A 112 -10.42 -18.76 19.33
C GLU A 112 -10.26 -17.25 19.58
N GLU A 113 -9.06 -16.81 19.96
CA GLU A 113 -8.74 -15.38 20.13
C GLU A 113 -8.86 -14.64 18.80
N TYR A 114 -8.28 -15.18 17.73
CA TYR A 114 -8.34 -14.63 16.38
C TYR A 114 -9.79 -14.42 15.93
N TYR A 115 -10.65 -15.44 16.03
CA TYR A 115 -12.05 -15.30 15.65
C TYR A 115 -12.81 -14.28 16.50
N SER A 116 -12.47 -14.16 17.79
CA SER A 116 -13.04 -13.14 18.67
C SER A 116 -12.65 -11.73 18.22
N LEU A 117 -11.38 -11.50 17.89
CA LEU A 117 -10.89 -10.20 17.39
C LEU A 117 -11.53 -9.85 16.04
N VAL A 118 -11.63 -10.81 15.12
CA VAL A 118 -12.31 -10.62 13.82
C VAL A 118 -13.79 -10.27 14.02
N SER A 119 -14.47 -10.95 14.93
CA SER A 119 -15.88 -10.67 15.25
C SER A 119 -16.07 -9.27 15.84
N MET A 120 -15.17 -8.84 16.73
CA MET A 120 -15.18 -7.49 17.31
C MET A 120 -15.02 -6.42 16.23
N LEU A 121 -14.05 -6.56 15.32
CA LEU A 121 -13.90 -5.62 14.21
C LEU A 121 -15.09 -5.64 13.27
N HIS A 122 -15.64 -6.82 12.99
CA HIS A 122 -16.81 -6.94 12.14
C HIS A 122 -18.03 -6.20 12.74
N GLU A 123 -18.26 -6.34 14.05
CA GLU A 123 -19.41 -5.75 14.73
C GLU A 123 -19.26 -4.23 14.97
N TYR A 124 -18.05 -3.73 15.21
CA TYR A 124 -17.83 -2.35 15.67
C TYR A 124 -16.97 -1.48 14.75
N GLY A 125 -16.51 -2.01 13.61
CA GLY A 125 -15.69 -1.26 12.64
C GLY A 125 -16.42 -0.09 11.97
N ASP A 126 -17.75 -0.02 12.05
CA ASP A 126 -18.59 1.04 11.52
C ASP A 126 -19.09 2.04 12.59
N GLU A 127 -18.59 1.96 13.83
CA GLU A 127 -18.91 2.92 14.90
C GLU A 127 -18.44 4.36 14.59
N ILE A 128 -17.59 4.52 13.58
CA ILE A 128 -17.02 5.80 13.16
C ILE A 128 -17.57 6.29 11.81
N SER A 129 -17.67 7.61 11.65
CA SER A 129 -18.06 8.21 10.38
C SER A 129 -16.86 8.46 9.47
N TYR A 130 -16.57 7.49 8.58
CA TYR A 130 -15.53 7.63 7.55
C TYR A 130 -15.74 8.84 6.65
N GLU A 131 -16.99 9.14 6.26
CA GLU A 131 -17.29 10.31 5.42
C GLU A 131 -16.82 11.62 6.08
N ASN A 132 -17.02 11.76 7.39
CA ASN A 132 -16.59 12.93 8.13
C ASN A 132 -15.07 13.03 8.24
N ILE A 133 -14.39 11.94 8.57
CA ILE A 133 -12.93 11.93 8.69
C ILE A 133 -12.27 12.20 7.32
N PHE A 134 -12.76 11.57 6.26
CA PHE A 134 -12.19 11.76 4.91
C PHE A 134 -12.51 13.15 4.35
N SER A 135 -13.67 13.71 4.66
CA SER A 135 -14.00 15.11 4.33
C SER A 135 -13.11 16.10 5.08
N ALA A 136 -12.78 15.82 6.36
CA ALA A 136 -11.85 16.62 7.13
C ALA A 136 -10.44 16.53 6.52
N ALA A 137 -9.95 15.33 6.20
CA ALA A 137 -8.65 15.13 5.55
C ALA A 137 -8.52 15.93 4.24
N LEU A 138 -9.55 15.84 3.39
CA LEU A 138 -9.60 16.60 2.14
C LEU A 138 -9.61 18.11 2.37
N SER A 139 -10.27 18.58 3.44
CA SER A 139 -10.32 20.00 3.78
C SER A 139 -8.97 20.50 4.32
N VAL A 140 -8.29 19.71 5.15
CA VAL A 140 -6.93 20.03 5.67
C VAL A 140 -5.93 20.07 4.52
N LEU A 141 -5.90 19.06 3.66
CA LEU A 141 -4.99 19.01 2.49
C LEU A 141 -5.21 20.24 1.59
N ARG A 142 -6.48 20.60 1.35
CA ARG A 142 -6.81 21.80 0.60
C ARG A 142 -6.31 23.08 1.29
N ALA A 143 -6.52 23.21 2.59
CA ALA A 143 -6.07 24.36 3.33
C ALA A 143 -4.53 24.50 3.33
N LEU A 144 -3.79 23.38 3.28
CA LEU A 144 -2.32 23.38 3.18
C LEU A 144 -1.80 23.81 1.81
N GLU A 145 -2.45 23.39 0.73
CA GLU A 145 -2.08 23.84 -0.61
C GLU A 145 -2.39 25.32 -0.86
N ASP A 146 -3.45 25.86 -0.24
CA ASP A 146 -3.82 27.28 -0.34
C ASP A 146 -3.11 28.15 0.72
N PHE A 147 -2.30 27.54 1.60
CA PHE A 147 -1.71 28.16 2.79
C PHE A 147 -0.70 29.26 2.44
N SER A 148 -0.66 30.31 3.27
CA SER A 148 0.42 31.30 3.25
C SER A 148 0.84 31.74 4.65
N LEU A 149 2.15 31.87 4.87
CA LEU A 149 2.74 32.46 6.08
C LEU A 149 2.18 33.86 6.42
N ALA A 150 1.65 34.59 5.44
CA ALA A 150 1.04 35.90 5.64
C ALA A 150 -0.22 35.87 6.53
N GLU A 151 -0.84 34.71 6.73
CA GLU A 151 -1.97 34.52 7.65
C GLU A 151 -1.55 34.67 9.12
N PHE A 152 -0.25 34.48 9.42
CA PHE A 152 0.29 34.61 10.76
C PHE A 152 0.92 35.98 10.98
N GLN A 153 0.67 36.56 12.16
CA GLN A 153 1.38 37.74 12.62
C GLN A 153 2.77 37.35 13.11
N LEU A 154 3.68 37.10 12.15
CA LEU A 154 5.07 36.74 12.45
C LEU A 154 5.75 37.87 13.22
N GLY A 155 6.21 37.57 14.43
CA GLY A 155 6.87 38.53 15.32
C GLY A 155 8.39 38.41 15.28
N THR A 156 9.09 39.32 15.97
CA THR A 156 10.47 39.02 16.42
C THR A 156 10.43 37.79 17.33
N SER A 157 11.31 36.82 17.05
CA SER A 157 11.42 35.49 17.70
C SER A 157 10.76 35.36 19.07
N VAL A 158 9.88 34.37 19.22
CA VAL A 158 9.28 34.03 20.52
C VAL A 158 10.38 33.45 21.42
N GLU A 159 10.59 34.02 22.62
CA GLU A 159 11.61 33.51 23.54
C GLU A 159 11.18 32.17 24.16
N THR A 160 11.75 31.09 23.61
CA THR A 160 11.74 29.70 24.09
C THR A 160 10.36 29.03 24.19
N VAL A 161 10.09 28.11 23.26
CA VAL A 161 8.97 27.16 23.33
C VAL A 161 9.47 25.85 23.95
N SER A 162 8.71 25.29 24.89
CA SER A 162 9.08 24.00 25.51
C SER A 162 9.18 22.90 24.45
N GLY A 163 10.19 22.03 24.55
CA GLY A 163 10.41 20.91 23.63
C GLY A 163 10.79 21.36 22.22
N VAL A 164 11.33 22.58 22.09
CA VAL A 164 11.84 23.11 20.83
C VAL A 164 13.22 23.70 21.06
N SER A 165 14.20 23.21 20.32
CA SER A 165 15.50 23.88 20.17
C SER A 165 15.53 24.57 18.82
N GLY A 166 16.15 25.74 18.72
CA GLY A 166 16.10 26.58 17.50
C GLY A 166 15.22 27.82 17.69
N LYS A 167 15.11 28.64 16.64
CA LYS A 167 14.37 29.91 16.71
C LYS A 167 12.96 29.69 16.19
N VAL A 168 12.01 30.37 16.83
CA VAL A 168 10.57 30.20 16.56
C VAL A 168 9.98 31.54 16.12
N LEU A 169 9.33 31.55 14.96
CA LEU A 169 8.68 32.72 14.39
C LEU A 169 7.27 32.95 14.94
N TYR A 170 6.57 31.85 15.26
CA TYR A 170 5.21 31.89 15.80
C TYR A 170 4.93 30.69 16.70
N TYR A 171 4.14 30.92 17.75
CA TYR A 171 3.59 29.86 18.60
C TYR A 171 2.18 30.25 19.04
N GLY A 172 1.23 29.33 18.92
CA GLY A 172 -0.17 29.53 19.29
C GLY A 172 -0.80 28.27 19.84
N ASP A 173 -1.82 28.46 20.70
CA ASP A 173 -2.60 27.38 21.31
C ASP A 173 -4.06 27.52 20.88
N PHE A 174 -4.60 26.46 20.29
CA PHE A 174 -5.93 26.42 19.67
C PHE A 174 -6.73 25.21 20.14
N SER A 175 -8.01 25.13 19.77
CA SER A 175 -8.89 24.05 20.21
C SER A 175 -8.47 22.68 19.68
N PHE A 176 -7.86 22.64 18.48
CA PHE A 176 -7.30 21.44 17.86
C PHE A 176 -5.86 21.13 18.29
N GLY A 177 -5.21 22.02 19.03
CA GLY A 177 -3.86 21.84 19.56
C GLY A 177 -2.90 22.99 19.23
N LYS A 178 -1.62 22.76 19.48
CA LYS A 178 -0.58 23.79 19.37
C LYS A 178 -0.08 23.92 17.94
N ILE A 179 0.11 25.16 17.50
CA ILE A 179 0.80 25.50 16.26
C ILE A 179 2.16 26.08 16.59
N ILE A 180 3.16 25.68 15.82
CA ILE A 180 4.48 26.28 15.83
C ILE A 180 4.97 26.57 14.40
N ILE A 181 5.68 27.69 14.25
CA ILE A 181 6.39 28.03 13.01
C ILE A 181 7.88 28.18 13.32
N GLY A 182 8.70 27.31 12.74
CA GLY A 182 10.17 27.33 12.77
C GLY A 182 10.75 28.52 12.02
N ASP A 183 12.05 28.75 12.14
CA ASP A 183 12.71 29.74 11.30
C ASP A 183 13.40 29.10 10.09
N SER A 184 14.61 29.50 9.73
CA SER A 184 15.28 28.98 8.52
C SER A 184 16.63 28.36 8.90
N GLY A 185 16.74 27.85 10.12
CA GLY A 185 17.96 27.27 10.63
C GLY A 185 17.64 26.24 11.68
N THR A 186 18.52 25.26 11.84
CA THR A 186 18.27 24.03 12.59
C THR A 186 17.41 24.16 13.84
N ASN A 187 16.27 23.51 13.76
CA ASN A 187 15.25 23.32 14.76
C ASN A 187 15.19 21.83 15.18
N ILE A 188 14.86 21.59 16.46
CA ILE A 188 14.57 20.24 16.98
C ILE A 188 13.21 20.31 17.66
N TYR A 189 12.27 19.47 17.23
CA TYR A 189 10.91 19.40 17.73
C TYR A 189 10.70 18.11 18.54
N GLU A 190 10.54 18.22 19.86
CA GLU A 190 10.37 17.10 20.80
C GLU A 190 8.96 16.98 21.40
N ASN A 191 8.14 18.02 21.25
CA ASN A 191 6.81 18.09 21.83
C ASN A 191 5.72 17.72 20.83
N ASP A 192 4.55 17.36 21.36
CA ASP A 192 3.35 17.08 20.55
C ASP A 192 2.71 18.41 20.11
N PHE A 193 2.90 18.73 18.83
CA PHE A 193 2.25 19.85 18.14
C PHE A 193 1.18 19.30 17.20
N ALA A 194 0.07 20.05 17.08
CA ALA A 194 -0.93 19.75 16.07
C ALA A 194 -0.45 20.19 14.69
N ILE A 195 0.22 21.34 14.60
CA ILE A 195 0.77 21.85 13.34
C ILE A 195 2.20 22.32 13.56
N ILE A 196 3.12 21.82 12.75
CA ILE A 196 4.48 22.33 12.59
C ILE A 196 4.59 22.83 11.15
N ILE A 197 4.99 24.09 10.99
CA ILE A 197 5.40 24.65 9.69
C ILE A 197 6.82 25.13 9.88
N ASP A 198 7.79 24.50 9.24
CA ASP A 198 9.15 25.00 9.22
C ASP A 198 9.41 25.79 7.92
N VAL A 199 10.22 26.84 8.01
CA VAL A 199 10.60 27.64 6.84
C VAL A 199 11.96 27.15 6.30
N GLY A 200 12.65 26.27 7.03
CA GLY A 200 13.68 25.38 6.55
C GLY A 200 14.90 25.28 7.46
N GLY A 201 15.94 24.61 6.97
CA GLY A 201 17.14 24.26 7.73
C GLY A 201 17.19 22.76 7.95
N ASP A 202 18.36 22.22 8.31
CA ASP A 202 18.49 20.78 8.58
C ASP A 202 17.92 20.49 9.97
N ASP A 203 16.70 19.97 10.02
CA ASP A 203 15.85 19.89 11.21
C ASP A 203 15.67 18.45 11.72
N THR A 204 15.19 18.34 12.96
CA THR A 204 14.89 17.03 13.56
C THR A 204 13.52 17.01 14.21
N TYR A 205 12.68 16.08 13.77
CA TYR A 205 11.29 15.94 14.20
C TYR A 205 11.12 14.65 15.00
N HIS A 206 10.93 14.76 16.32
CA HIS A 206 10.58 13.61 17.15
C HIS A 206 9.07 13.45 17.25
N CYS A 207 8.54 12.47 16.53
CA CYS A 207 7.12 12.18 16.43
C CYS A 207 6.73 10.99 17.32
N SER A 208 5.82 11.24 18.26
CA SER A 208 5.14 10.18 19.02
C SER A 208 3.74 9.93 18.47
N GLY A 209 3.04 8.89 18.95
CA GLY A 209 1.64 8.64 18.58
C GLY A 209 0.75 9.89 18.68
N GLN A 210 -0.06 10.16 17.65
CA GLN A 210 -0.97 11.30 17.60
C GLN A 210 -1.95 11.29 18.79
N LYS A 211 -2.04 12.41 19.54
CA LYS A 211 -3.00 12.56 20.65
C LYS A 211 -4.26 13.32 20.27
N GLY A 212 -4.15 14.29 19.35
CA GLY A 212 -5.27 15.08 18.83
C GLY A 212 -5.98 14.38 17.66
N HIS A 213 -6.88 15.10 16.99
CA HIS A 213 -7.54 14.61 15.76
C HIS A 213 -6.80 14.99 14.49
N ILE A 214 -5.97 16.03 14.55
CA ILE A 214 -5.22 16.55 13.42
C ILE A 214 -3.75 16.66 13.81
N ARG A 215 -2.86 16.14 12.96
CA ARG A 215 -1.44 16.46 12.96
C ARG A 215 -1.01 16.88 11.55
N VAL A 216 -0.26 17.96 11.46
CA VAL A 216 0.40 18.41 10.24
C VAL A 216 1.86 18.75 10.53
N ILE A 217 2.75 18.29 9.68
CA ILE A 217 4.12 18.78 9.57
C ILE A 217 4.30 19.23 8.12
N ARG A 218 4.82 20.44 7.93
CA ARG A 218 5.18 20.98 6.63
C ARG A 218 6.56 21.62 6.73
N ASP A 219 7.57 21.01 6.11
CA ASP A 219 8.88 21.61 5.91
C ASP A 219 8.92 22.28 4.53
N GLU A 220 9.80 23.26 4.33
CA GLU A 220 9.95 23.96 3.04
C GLU A 220 11.33 23.76 2.40
N SER A 221 12.35 23.40 3.18
CA SER A 221 13.69 23.03 2.68
C SER A 221 14.60 22.59 3.82
N GLY A 222 15.41 21.55 3.62
CA GLY A 222 16.40 21.12 4.61
C GLY A 222 16.83 19.71 4.34
N ASN A 223 17.93 19.23 4.93
CA ASN A 223 18.18 17.80 4.97
C ASN A 223 17.77 17.28 6.35
N ASP A 224 16.54 16.79 6.43
CA ASP A 224 15.80 16.61 7.66
C ASP A 224 15.78 15.17 8.16
N THR A 225 15.56 15.04 9.47
CA THR A 225 15.41 13.75 10.11
C THR A 225 14.10 13.66 10.88
N TYR A 226 13.20 12.83 10.38
CA TYR A 226 11.92 12.52 10.97
C TYR A 226 12.02 11.20 11.75
N LEU A 227 11.97 11.27 13.08
CA LEU A 227 12.11 10.13 13.99
C LEU A 227 10.78 9.80 14.65
N GLY A 228 10.24 8.61 14.39
CA GLY A 228 8.92 8.19 14.82
C GLY A 228 8.88 6.87 15.57
N ASP A 229 8.10 6.83 16.65
CA ASP A 229 7.72 5.59 17.35
C ASP A 229 6.55 4.88 16.62
N ASP A 230 5.82 3.98 17.29
CA ASP A 230 4.59 3.42 16.73
C ASP A 230 3.49 4.48 16.60
N TYR A 231 2.61 4.37 15.60
CA TYR A 231 1.50 5.30 15.34
C TYR A 231 1.93 6.75 15.06
N SER A 232 3.13 6.94 14.49
CA SER A 232 3.81 8.24 14.39
C SER A 232 3.72 8.88 13.00
N LEU A 233 4.85 9.09 12.33
CA LEU A 233 5.05 9.85 11.07
C LEU A 233 3.86 9.72 10.13
N ALA A 234 3.11 10.80 9.92
CA ALA A 234 1.92 10.82 9.06
C ALA A 234 0.91 9.66 9.29
N CYS A 235 0.75 9.15 10.52
CA CYS A 235 -0.22 8.12 10.84
C CYS A 235 -1.57 8.72 11.26
N GLY A 236 -2.59 8.54 10.43
CA GLY A 236 -3.97 8.92 10.74
C GLY A 236 -4.69 7.87 11.57
N ARG A 237 -4.51 7.89 12.89
CA ARG A 237 -5.22 7.03 13.85
C ARG A 237 -6.50 7.73 14.34
N PHE A 238 -7.68 7.28 13.88
CA PHE A 238 -8.98 7.95 14.15
C PHE A 238 -9.00 9.45 13.81
N GLY A 239 -8.19 9.87 12.85
CA GLY A 239 -7.99 11.28 12.56
C GLY A 239 -7.21 11.47 11.28
N VAL A 240 -6.62 12.65 11.17
CA VAL A 240 -5.88 13.10 9.98
C VAL A 240 -4.46 13.43 10.40
N SER A 241 -3.48 12.82 9.73
CA SER A 241 -2.06 13.11 9.92
C SER A 241 -1.41 13.32 8.56
N ILE A 242 -0.84 14.49 8.34
CA ILE A 242 -0.23 14.87 7.06
C ILE A 242 1.21 15.34 7.32
N LEU A 243 2.16 14.82 6.56
CA LEU A 243 3.54 15.31 6.49
C LEU A 243 3.81 15.71 5.05
N ILE A 244 4.27 16.95 4.83
CA ILE A 244 4.71 17.43 3.52
C ILE A 244 6.14 17.94 3.67
N ASP A 245 7.09 17.29 3.02
CA ASP A 245 8.42 17.85 2.76
C ASP A 245 8.45 18.38 1.32
N ILE A 246 9.19 19.47 1.11
CA ILE A 246 9.25 20.16 -0.17
C ILE A 246 10.59 19.97 -0.86
N ASN A 247 11.70 19.87 -0.12
CA ASN A 247 13.02 19.79 -0.73
C ASN A 247 14.10 19.41 0.30
N GLY A 248 14.78 18.29 0.08
CA GLY A 248 15.84 17.86 0.98
C GLY A 248 16.64 16.69 0.47
N ASP A 249 17.43 16.07 1.35
CA ASP A 249 17.76 14.64 1.22
C ASP A 249 17.49 14.10 2.63
N ASP A 250 16.32 13.50 2.82
CA ASP A 250 15.65 13.36 4.09
C ASP A 250 15.66 11.93 4.59
N THR A 251 15.42 11.78 5.89
CA THR A 251 15.35 10.47 6.53
C THR A 251 14.08 10.37 7.36
N TYR A 252 13.23 9.42 6.99
CA TYR A 252 12.01 9.05 7.68
C TYR A 252 12.20 7.70 8.39
N ASP A 253 12.51 7.73 9.69
CA ASP A 253 12.70 6.52 10.50
C ASP A 253 11.52 6.34 11.45
N GLY A 254 10.55 5.53 11.05
CA GLY A 254 9.35 5.18 11.80
C GLY A 254 9.34 3.71 12.28
N GLN A 255 8.56 3.43 13.32
CA GLN A 255 8.27 2.04 13.73
C GLN A 255 6.99 1.51 13.05
N SER A 256 6.10 0.83 13.78
CA SER A 256 4.88 0.26 13.22
C SER A 256 3.79 1.31 13.11
N PHE A 257 2.85 1.16 12.16
CA PHE A 257 1.76 2.12 11.96
C PHE A 257 2.30 3.54 11.74
N SER A 258 3.23 3.71 10.80
CA SER A 258 3.93 4.98 10.56
C SER A 258 4.18 5.19 9.07
N ILE A 259 4.70 6.35 8.69
CA ILE A 259 5.03 6.73 7.31
C ILE A 259 3.80 6.63 6.41
N GLY A 260 2.85 7.55 6.63
CA GLY A 260 1.65 7.64 5.80
C GLY A 260 0.61 6.55 6.06
N ALA A 261 0.55 5.99 7.27
CA ALA A 261 -0.37 4.91 7.61
C ALA A 261 -1.79 5.41 7.99
N GLY A 262 -2.85 4.82 7.42
CA GLY A 262 -4.24 5.11 7.77
C GLY A 262 -4.88 4.00 8.61
N VAL A 263 -5.21 4.30 9.87
CA VAL A 263 -5.82 3.34 10.81
C VAL A 263 -7.11 3.95 11.35
N PHE A 264 -8.27 3.53 10.83
CA PHE A 264 -9.55 4.19 11.15
C PHE A 264 -9.58 5.69 10.80
N GLY A 265 -8.67 6.13 9.94
CA GLY A 265 -8.39 7.53 9.63
C GLY A 265 -7.60 7.70 8.33
N VAL A 266 -6.95 8.85 8.17
CA VAL A 266 -6.21 9.21 6.95
C VAL A 266 -4.78 9.65 7.31
N GLY A 267 -3.80 8.89 6.83
CA GLY A 267 -2.38 9.21 6.93
C GLY A 267 -1.81 9.54 5.56
N ILE A 268 -1.10 10.65 5.42
CA ILE A 268 -0.53 11.12 4.15
C ILE A 268 0.89 11.64 4.38
N LEU A 269 1.88 11.06 3.70
CA LEU A 269 3.22 11.63 3.57
C LEU A 269 3.41 12.02 2.11
N ILE A 270 3.83 13.26 1.86
CA ILE A 270 4.23 13.75 0.55
C ILE A 270 5.66 14.27 0.67
N ASP A 271 6.60 13.66 -0.04
CA ASP A 271 7.91 14.24 -0.32
C ASP A 271 7.90 14.76 -1.76
N CYS A 272 8.53 15.90 -2.01
CA CYS A 272 8.52 16.54 -3.33
C CYS A 272 9.87 16.46 -4.04
N ALA A 273 10.97 16.27 -3.32
CA ALA A 273 12.31 16.22 -3.89
C ALA A 273 13.36 15.80 -2.86
N GLY A 274 14.18 14.83 -3.23
CA GLY A 274 15.40 14.53 -2.51
C GLY A 274 16.08 13.28 -3.00
N ASN A 275 16.98 12.71 -2.20
CA ASN A 275 17.30 11.29 -2.27
C ASN A 275 17.14 10.75 -0.86
N ASP A 276 15.98 10.17 -0.63
CA ASP A 276 15.39 10.02 0.68
C ASP A 276 15.43 8.57 1.14
N ARG A 277 15.25 8.43 2.45
CA ARG A 277 15.25 7.11 3.11
C ARG A 277 14.01 6.95 3.94
N TYR A 278 13.18 6.00 3.54
CA TYR A 278 11.97 5.61 4.24
C TYR A 278 12.19 4.30 4.95
N ARG A 279 12.30 4.33 6.28
CA ARG A 279 12.49 3.13 7.10
C ARG A 279 11.32 2.94 8.05
N GLY A 280 10.56 1.89 7.81
CA GLY A 280 9.42 1.49 8.65
C GLY A 280 9.52 0.04 9.10
N ASP A 281 8.69 -0.36 10.06
CA ASP A 281 8.62 -1.74 10.51
C ASP A 281 7.41 -2.50 9.98
N THR A 282 6.28 -2.41 10.68
CA THR A 282 5.06 -3.14 10.33
C THR A 282 3.93 -2.15 10.04
N PHE A 283 3.17 -2.37 8.97
CA PHE A 283 2.02 -1.52 8.62
C PHE A 283 2.44 -0.06 8.38
N THR A 284 3.20 0.16 7.32
CA THR A 284 3.93 1.42 7.10
C THR A 284 4.05 1.76 5.61
N GLN A 285 4.58 2.93 5.27
CA GLN A 285 4.85 3.36 3.89
C GLN A 285 3.58 3.27 3.04
N GLY A 286 2.57 4.07 3.43
CA GLY A 286 1.29 4.12 2.73
C GLY A 286 0.36 2.94 3.02
N ALA A 287 0.40 2.35 4.21
CA ALA A 287 -0.49 1.25 4.59
C ALA A 287 -1.88 1.73 5.07
N GLY A 288 -2.96 1.12 4.61
CA GLY A 288 -4.34 1.47 4.97
C GLY A 288 -5.13 0.29 5.56
N GLY A 289 -5.86 0.54 6.66
CA GLY A 289 -6.68 -0.46 7.36
C GLY A 289 -7.82 0.22 8.08
N PHE A 290 -9.05 -0.09 7.66
CA PHE A 290 -10.22 0.73 7.95
C PHE A 290 -9.93 2.23 7.69
N GLY A 291 -9.18 2.56 6.65
CA GLY A 291 -8.66 3.92 6.49
C GLY A 291 -7.80 4.05 5.25
N ILE A 292 -7.31 5.26 5.02
CA ILE A 292 -6.53 5.60 3.83
C ILE A 292 -5.11 5.92 4.26
N GLY A 293 -4.14 5.16 3.75
CA GLY A 293 -2.72 5.44 3.90
C GLY A 293 -2.11 5.81 2.55
N ILE A 294 -1.35 6.90 2.52
CA ILE A 294 -0.67 7.39 1.32
C ILE A 294 0.77 7.77 1.67
N LEU A 295 1.71 7.23 0.93
CA LEU A 295 3.06 7.75 0.77
C LEU A 295 3.22 8.17 -0.70
N ARG A 296 3.62 9.40 -0.95
CA ARG A 296 3.86 9.94 -2.29
C ARG A 296 5.21 10.60 -2.30
N ASP A 297 6.11 10.09 -3.12
CA ASP A 297 7.34 10.75 -3.52
C ASP A 297 7.16 11.32 -4.93
N GLU A 298 7.93 12.36 -5.27
CA GLU A 298 7.87 13.00 -6.59
C GLU A 298 9.21 12.97 -7.34
N ASN A 299 10.35 12.93 -6.65
CA ASN A 299 11.66 12.96 -7.30
C ASN A 299 12.74 12.46 -6.36
N GLY A 300 13.58 11.55 -6.84
CA GLY A 300 14.80 11.24 -6.14
C GLY A 300 15.56 10.04 -6.64
N ASN A 301 16.33 9.41 -5.76
CA ASN A 301 16.68 8.01 -5.88
C ASN A 301 16.57 7.49 -4.45
N ASP A 302 15.51 6.77 -4.20
CA ASP A 302 14.92 6.61 -2.89
C ASP A 302 15.05 5.17 -2.40
N ILE A 303 15.09 5.03 -1.08
CA ILE A 303 15.20 3.72 -0.45
C ILE A 303 14.03 3.52 0.51
N TYR A 304 13.17 2.58 0.16
CA TYR A 304 12.04 2.14 0.96
C TYR A 304 12.36 0.81 1.66
N GLU A 305 12.59 0.86 2.98
CA GLU A 305 12.85 -0.30 3.82
C GLU A 305 11.69 -0.58 4.79
N GLY A 306 10.87 -1.58 4.48
CA GLY A 306 9.79 -2.09 5.36
C GLY A 306 10.11 -3.49 5.91
N ALA A 307 9.32 -4.02 6.86
CA ALA A 307 9.44 -5.42 7.27
C ALA A 307 8.20 -6.26 6.95
N LEU A 308 7.02 -5.76 7.27
CA LEU A 308 5.75 -6.48 7.05
C LEU A 308 4.62 -5.48 6.80
N TYR A 309 3.70 -5.76 5.88
CA TYR A 309 2.61 -4.83 5.55
C TYR A 309 3.12 -3.41 5.20
N ALA A 310 4.16 -3.35 4.38
CA ALA A 310 4.78 -2.09 3.96
C ALA A 310 4.60 -1.84 2.45
N GLN A 311 4.77 -0.59 2.03
CA GLN A 311 4.84 -0.20 0.62
C GLN A 311 3.50 -0.40 -0.09
N GLY A 312 2.52 0.45 0.23
CA GLY A 312 1.22 0.48 -0.45
C GLY A 312 0.32 -0.71 -0.12
N VAL A 313 0.08 -0.98 1.17
CA VAL A 313 -0.67 -2.17 1.62
C VAL A 313 -2.10 -1.86 2.02
N GLY A 314 -3.06 -2.65 1.51
CA GLY A 314 -4.47 -2.56 1.88
C GLY A 314 -4.93 -3.72 2.77
N SER A 315 -5.20 -3.44 4.04
CA SER A 315 -5.91 -4.38 4.93
C SER A 315 -7.42 -4.19 4.88
N THR A 316 -8.17 -4.91 5.71
CA THR A 316 -9.65 -4.85 5.79
C THR A 316 -10.15 -3.42 5.75
N TYR A 317 -11.07 -3.12 4.81
CA TYR A 317 -11.67 -1.80 4.57
C TYR A 317 -10.66 -0.65 4.45
N GLY A 318 -9.42 -0.97 4.07
CA GLY A 318 -8.33 -0.02 3.92
C GLY A 318 -7.95 0.18 2.46
N ILE A 319 -7.50 1.39 2.15
CA ILE A 319 -6.78 1.68 0.90
C ILE A 319 -5.38 2.14 1.27
N GLY A 320 -4.37 1.40 0.83
CA GLY A 320 -2.97 1.76 0.99
C GLY A 320 -2.30 2.01 -0.35
N ILE A 321 -1.57 3.12 -0.45
CA ILE A 321 -0.90 3.57 -1.68
C ILE A 321 0.51 4.02 -1.35
N LEU A 322 1.49 3.46 -2.06
CA LEU A 322 2.79 4.08 -2.23
C LEU A 322 2.86 4.53 -3.70
N GLY A 323 3.17 5.80 -3.95
CA GLY A 323 3.46 6.31 -5.27
C GLY A 323 4.85 6.93 -5.29
N ASP A 324 5.70 6.49 -6.20
CA ASP A 324 6.94 7.17 -6.59
C ASP A 324 6.82 7.60 -8.05
N ARG A 325 7.37 8.75 -8.40
CA ARG A 325 7.24 9.31 -9.76
C ARG A 325 8.53 9.22 -10.56
N ASN A 326 9.68 9.27 -9.92
CA ASN A 326 10.93 9.46 -10.65
C ASN A 326 12.13 9.10 -9.79
N GLY A 327 12.95 8.17 -10.24
CA GLY A 327 14.20 7.88 -9.58
C GLY A 327 14.91 6.65 -10.11
N ASN A 328 15.67 5.98 -9.25
CA ASN A 328 16.14 4.62 -9.48
C ASN A 328 16.09 4.00 -8.09
N ASP A 329 14.93 3.43 -7.78
CA ASP A 329 14.47 3.31 -6.43
C ASP A 329 14.59 1.88 -5.91
N MET A 330 14.72 1.76 -4.60
CA MET A 330 14.91 0.48 -3.94
C MET A 330 13.74 0.18 -3.00
N TYR A 331 12.89 -0.75 -3.42
CA TYR A 331 11.79 -1.27 -2.61
C TYR A 331 12.22 -2.55 -1.91
N ILE A 332 12.60 -2.43 -0.63
CA ILE A 332 13.19 -3.52 0.14
C ILE A 332 12.27 -3.94 1.28
N THR A 333 11.87 -5.21 1.28
CA THR A 333 11.28 -5.84 2.46
C THR A 333 12.36 -6.60 3.24
N ARG A 334 12.52 -6.24 4.52
CA ARG A 334 13.55 -6.78 5.39
C ARG A 334 13.19 -8.21 5.81
N LYS A 335 14.20 -9.08 5.82
CA LYS A 335 14.13 -10.48 6.26
C LYS A 335 14.03 -10.59 7.80
N LYS A 336 12.92 -10.09 8.35
CA LYS A 336 12.70 -9.98 9.81
C LYS A 336 11.82 -11.10 10.37
N TYR A 337 10.71 -11.40 9.70
CA TYR A 337 9.69 -12.34 10.18
C TYR A 337 9.72 -13.65 9.39
N LEU A 338 10.08 -14.76 10.03
CA LEU A 338 10.22 -16.06 9.36
C LEU A 338 8.84 -16.65 9.01
N ASP A 339 8.68 -17.20 7.80
CA ASP A 339 7.49 -17.99 7.42
C ASP A 339 7.61 -19.43 7.94
N GLU A 340 7.60 -19.57 9.27
CA GLU A 340 7.81 -20.85 9.97
C GLU A 340 6.81 -21.93 9.57
N ILE A 341 5.62 -21.54 9.11
CA ILE A 341 4.57 -22.46 8.67
C ILE A 341 5.00 -23.21 7.40
N ARG A 342 5.77 -22.57 6.52
CA ARG A 342 6.13 -23.12 5.20
C ARG A 342 7.61 -23.44 5.06
N TYR A 343 8.49 -22.68 5.71
CA TYR A 343 9.93 -22.70 5.46
C TYR A 343 10.75 -22.47 6.74
N LEU A 344 12.02 -22.87 6.71
CA LEU A 344 12.97 -22.64 7.81
C LEU A 344 13.96 -21.49 7.51
N ASP A 345 13.93 -20.97 6.28
CA ASP A 345 14.91 -20.05 5.72
C ASP A 345 14.30 -18.96 4.80
N HIS A 346 12.97 -18.78 4.85
CA HIS A 346 12.24 -17.76 4.09
C HIS A 346 11.32 -16.94 4.98
N TYR A 347 11.07 -15.69 4.58
CA TYR A 347 10.44 -14.66 5.39
C TYR A 347 9.08 -14.22 4.82
N VAL A 348 8.16 -13.85 5.70
CA VAL A 348 6.88 -13.25 5.31
C VAL A 348 7.10 -11.75 5.09
N SER A 349 6.72 -11.27 3.91
CA SER A 349 6.81 -9.86 3.51
C SER A 349 5.44 -9.17 3.55
N MET A 350 4.41 -9.75 2.92
CA MET A 350 3.06 -9.17 2.77
C MET A 350 3.06 -7.67 2.42
N SER A 351 3.88 -7.27 1.44
CA SER A 351 4.24 -5.87 1.14
C SER A 351 4.30 -5.60 -0.36
N GLN A 352 4.54 -4.35 -0.79
CA GLN A 352 4.67 -3.95 -2.20
C GLN A 352 3.36 -4.16 -2.97
N GLY A 353 2.41 -3.25 -2.77
CA GLY A 353 1.10 -3.34 -3.41
C GLY A 353 0.29 -4.55 -2.95
N PHE A 354 0.53 -5.06 -1.74
CA PHE A 354 -0.13 -6.26 -1.23
C PHE A 354 -1.46 -5.96 -0.56
N SER A 355 -2.39 -6.92 -0.57
CA SER A 355 -3.64 -6.79 0.18
C SER A 355 -4.06 -8.08 0.89
N ILE A 356 -4.54 -7.92 2.14
CA ILE A 356 -5.03 -9.05 2.95
C ILE A 356 -6.17 -8.66 3.91
N GLY A 357 -7.12 -9.56 4.09
CA GLY A 357 -8.24 -9.43 5.03
C GLY A 357 -8.16 -10.46 6.16
N PHE A 358 -9.07 -10.34 7.12
CA PHE A 358 -9.15 -11.28 8.24
C PHE A 358 -10.25 -12.32 8.02
N ARG A 359 -9.83 -13.55 7.77
CA ARG A 359 -10.74 -14.65 7.49
C ARG A 359 -11.53 -15.05 8.74
N PRO A 360 -12.74 -15.60 8.58
CA PRO A 360 -13.48 -15.75 7.33
C PRO A 360 -14.38 -14.56 7.02
N ASP A 361 -14.49 -13.57 7.91
CA ASP A 361 -15.61 -12.62 7.89
C ASP A 361 -15.26 -11.22 7.39
N LEU A 362 -13.98 -10.87 7.29
CA LEU A 362 -13.53 -9.54 6.88
C LEU A 362 -12.75 -9.63 5.58
N SER A 363 -13.32 -9.10 4.50
CA SER A 363 -12.62 -8.98 3.22
C SER A 363 -11.42 -8.05 3.33
N ALA A 364 -10.42 -8.26 2.50
CA ALA A 364 -9.27 -7.39 2.37
C ALA A 364 -9.63 -6.01 1.78
N GLY A 365 -8.62 -5.17 1.67
CA GLY A 365 -8.72 -3.84 1.09
C GLY A 365 -8.17 -3.72 -0.32
N ILE A 366 -7.59 -2.56 -0.59
CA ILE A 366 -6.93 -2.23 -1.86
C ILE A 366 -5.51 -1.77 -1.52
N GLY A 367 -4.49 -2.50 -1.95
CA GLY A 367 -3.08 -2.13 -1.82
C GLY A 367 -2.48 -1.89 -3.20
N ILE A 368 -1.84 -0.74 -3.39
CA ILE A 368 -1.28 -0.33 -4.68
C ILE A 368 0.11 0.28 -4.47
N LEU A 369 1.07 -0.17 -5.26
CA LEU A 369 2.32 0.55 -5.51
C LEU A 369 2.26 1.12 -6.94
N LEU A 370 2.52 2.41 -7.08
CA LEU A 370 2.57 3.13 -8.35
C LEU A 370 4.00 3.65 -8.53
N GLU A 371 4.61 3.34 -9.65
CA GLU A 371 5.93 3.82 -10.08
C GLU A 371 5.75 4.43 -11.49
N GLU A 372 6.49 5.49 -11.85
CA GLU A 372 6.40 6.13 -13.17
C GLU A 372 7.70 6.14 -14.00
N GLU A 373 8.87 6.35 -13.41
CA GLU A 373 10.14 6.44 -14.15
C GLU A 373 11.31 5.98 -13.26
N GLY A 374 12.12 5.03 -13.73
CA GLY A 374 13.36 4.68 -13.04
C GLY A 374 13.89 3.31 -13.39
N ASN A 375 15.15 2.97 -13.07
CA ASN A 375 15.55 1.56 -13.07
C ASN A 375 15.54 1.06 -11.63
N ASP A 376 14.52 0.29 -11.32
CA ASP A 376 14.08 0.06 -9.97
C ASP A 376 14.34 -1.37 -9.51
N TYR A 377 14.48 -1.52 -8.20
CA TYR A 377 14.78 -2.79 -7.57
C TYR A 377 13.72 -3.15 -6.53
N TYR A 378 12.91 -4.16 -6.85
CA TYR A 378 11.87 -4.69 -5.99
C TYR A 378 12.31 -6.00 -5.34
N SER A 379 12.54 -5.98 -4.02
CA SER A 379 12.93 -7.16 -3.26
C SER A 379 11.94 -7.55 -2.18
N CYS A 380 11.27 -8.68 -2.39
CA CYS A 380 10.52 -9.36 -1.32
C CYS A 380 10.78 -10.86 -1.25
N ASP A 381 10.12 -11.56 -0.32
CA ASP A 381 10.30 -13.00 -0.14
C ASP A 381 8.95 -13.71 -0.35
N VAL A 382 8.14 -13.86 0.71
CA VAL A 382 6.82 -14.51 0.61
C VAL A 382 5.68 -13.50 0.79
N PHE A 383 4.73 -13.51 -0.16
CA PHE A 383 3.61 -12.57 -0.29
C PHE A 383 4.08 -11.14 -0.56
N GLY A 384 3.88 -10.66 -1.79
CA GLY A 384 4.15 -9.27 -2.13
C GLY A 384 4.11 -9.00 -3.62
N GLN A 385 4.63 -7.87 -4.07
CA GLN A 385 4.68 -7.48 -5.48
C GLN A 385 3.34 -7.64 -6.21
N GLY A 386 2.35 -6.86 -5.78
CA GLY A 386 1.01 -6.86 -6.37
C GLY A 386 0.21 -8.14 -6.07
N ALA A 387 0.62 -8.95 -5.11
CA ALA A 387 -0.15 -10.12 -4.70
C ALA A 387 -1.35 -9.74 -3.81
N SER A 388 -2.36 -10.61 -3.76
CA SER A 388 -3.54 -10.36 -2.93
C SER A 388 -4.13 -11.62 -2.31
N TYR A 389 -4.73 -11.46 -1.14
CA TYR A 389 -5.27 -12.53 -0.33
C TYR A 389 -6.65 -12.14 0.23
N TRP A 390 -7.68 -12.95 -0.06
CA TRP A 390 -9.03 -12.84 0.53
C TRP A 390 -9.85 -11.59 0.14
N TYR A 391 -10.49 -11.59 -1.04
CA TYR A 391 -11.36 -10.50 -1.54
C TYR A 391 -10.68 -9.13 -1.62
N GLY A 392 -9.38 -9.10 -1.83
CA GLY A 392 -8.62 -7.86 -2.00
C GLY A 392 -8.24 -7.57 -3.43
N ILE A 393 -7.70 -6.36 -3.61
CA ILE A 393 -6.93 -5.97 -4.79
C ILE A 393 -5.53 -5.65 -4.31
N GLY A 394 -4.54 -6.38 -4.81
CA GLY A 394 -3.13 -6.04 -4.70
C GLY A 394 -2.60 -5.71 -6.09
N ALA A 395 -1.85 -4.62 -6.22
CA ALA A 395 -1.36 -4.14 -7.50
C ALA A 395 0.02 -3.48 -7.43
N ILE A 396 0.85 -3.75 -8.43
CA ILE A 396 1.91 -2.84 -8.88
C ILE A 396 1.48 -2.30 -10.25
N VAL A 397 1.68 -1.00 -10.46
CA VAL A 397 1.68 -0.39 -11.80
C VAL A 397 3.00 0.31 -11.97
N GLU A 398 3.83 -0.26 -12.83
CA GLU A 398 5.14 0.22 -13.27
C GLU A 398 4.98 0.77 -14.69
N VAL A 399 5.68 1.86 -15.01
CA VAL A 399 5.50 2.58 -16.27
C VAL A 399 6.75 2.54 -17.12
N GLY A 400 7.94 2.66 -16.54
CA GLY A 400 9.13 2.87 -17.34
C GLY A 400 10.41 2.63 -16.60
N GLY A 401 11.16 1.63 -17.04
CA GLY A 401 12.41 1.30 -16.38
C GLY A 401 13.23 0.24 -17.06
N ASN A 402 14.12 -0.37 -16.29
CA ASN A 402 14.66 -1.71 -16.58
C ASN A 402 14.82 -2.34 -15.21
N ASP A 403 13.78 -3.04 -14.79
CA ASP A 403 13.45 -3.23 -13.39
C ASP A 403 13.68 -4.67 -12.95
N ASP A 404 14.15 -4.81 -11.71
CA ASP A 404 14.50 -6.08 -11.12
C ASP A 404 13.43 -6.48 -10.07
N TYR A 405 12.52 -7.36 -10.47
CA TYR A 405 11.53 -7.95 -9.56
C TYR A 405 12.06 -9.26 -8.97
N VAL A 406 12.59 -9.20 -7.75
CA VAL A 406 13.18 -10.35 -7.06
C VAL A 406 12.32 -10.80 -5.88
N ALA A 407 11.78 -12.01 -5.97
CA ALA A 407 10.95 -12.60 -4.94
C ALA A 407 11.10 -14.12 -4.82
N TYR A 408 10.41 -14.71 -3.84
CA TYR A 408 10.35 -16.16 -3.69
C TYR A 408 8.96 -16.72 -4.02
N GLN A 409 7.91 -16.39 -3.27
CA GLN A 409 6.63 -17.09 -3.45
C GLN A 409 5.41 -16.22 -3.20
N TYR A 410 4.34 -16.44 -3.98
CA TYR A 410 3.09 -15.66 -3.89
C TYR A 410 3.33 -14.18 -4.23
N THR A 411 3.93 -13.93 -5.39
CA THR A 411 4.40 -12.60 -5.81
C THR A 411 4.13 -12.29 -7.28
N GLN A 412 4.45 -11.08 -7.74
CA GLN A 412 4.40 -10.68 -9.15
C GLN A 412 3.00 -10.89 -9.73
N GLY A 413 2.03 -10.20 -9.16
CA GLY A 413 0.63 -10.25 -9.60
C GLY A 413 -0.08 -11.57 -9.28
N SER A 414 0.22 -12.20 -8.13
CA SER A 414 -0.43 -13.45 -7.74
C SER A 414 -1.73 -13.23 -6.94
N GLY A 415 -2.81 -13.87 -7.36
CA GLY A 415 -4.08 -13.87 -6.62
C GLY A 415 -4.26 -15.11 -5.78
N VAL A 416 -4.70 -14.96 -4.52
CA VAL A 416 -4.94 -16.09 -3.62
C VAL A 416 -6.28 -15.94 -2.88
N HIS A 417 -7.09 -17.00 -2.89
CA HIS A 417 -8.39 -17.07 -2.19
C HIS A 417 -9.37 -15.95 -2.59
N ILE A 418 -9.88 -16.01 -3.82
CA ILE A 418 -10.92 -15.09 -4.32
C ILE A 418 -10.46 -13.63 -4.23
N ALA A 419 -9.22 -13.37 -4.63
CA ALA A 419 -8.61 -12.05 -4.67
C ALA A 419 -8.12 -11.72 -6.08
N LEU A 420 -7.71 -10.47 -6.29
CA LEU A 420 -7.12 -9.98 -7.54
C LEU A 420 -5.68 -9.56 -7.23
N GLY A 421 -4.70 -10.33 -7.71
CA GLY A 421 -3.30 -9.91 -7.71
C GLY A 421 -2.90 -9.47 -9.11
N LEU A 422 -2.29 -8.30 -9.22
CA LEU A 422 -2.06 -7.59 -10.47
C LEU A 422 -0.63 -7.01 -10.48
N LEU A 423 0.08 -7.19 -11.59
CA LEU A 423 1.30 -6.46 -11.92
C LEU A 423 1.12 -5.99 -13.36
N ILE A 424 1.20 -4.69 -13.56
CA ILE A 424 1.17 -4.06 -14.89
C ILE A 424 2.49 -3.34 -15.04
N ASP A 425 3.23 -3.69 -16.08
CA ASP A 425 4.43 -3.01 -16.52
C ASP A 425 4.16 -2.41 -17.91
N GLU A 426 4.44 -1.12 -18.09
CA GLU A 426 4.22 -0.45 -19.38
C GLU A 426 5.48 -0.43 -20.26
N SER A 427 6.70 -0.46 -19.71
CA SER A 427 7.91 -0.52 -20.53
C SER A 427 9.21 -0.76 -19.74
N GLY A 428 10.12 -1.52 -20.32
CA GLY A 428 11.47 -1.70 -19.81
C GLY A 428 12.06 -3.04 -20.20
N ASP A 429 13.39 -3.18 -20.25
CA ASP A 429 13.99 -4.51 -20.37
C ASP A 429 14.08 -5.13 -18.96
N ASP A 430 13.02 -5.80 -18.52
CA ASP A 430 12.78 -6.14 -17.12
C ASP A 430 13.16 -7.59 -16.78
N ASN A 431 13.38 -7.82 -15.49
CA ASN A 431 13.78 -9.11 -14.95
C ASN A 431 12.88 -9.56 -13.81
N TYR A 432 12.04 -10.54 -14.10
CA TYR A 432 11.12 -11.17 -13.15
C TYR A 432 11.68 -12.48 -12.62
N VAL A 433 12.10 -12.48 -11.35
CA VAL A 433 12.66 -13.66 -10.67
C VAL A 433 11.80 -14.09 -9.50
N ALA A 434 11.22 -15.29 -9.57
CA ALA A 434 10.47 -15.89 -8.46
C ALA A 434 10.67 -17.40 -8.36
N LYS A 435 10.18 -18.04 -7.29
CA LYS A 435 10.12 -19.51 -7.17
C LYS A 435 8.76 -20.04 -7.63
N GLY A 436 7.65 -19.65 -7.02
CA GLY A 436 6.36 -20.19 -7.47
C GLY A 436 5.12 -19.54 -6.91
N VAL A 437 3.97 -19.89 -7.48
CA VAL A 437 2.71 -19.13 -7.28
C VAL A 437 2.96 -17.65 -7.59
N SER A 438 3.66 -17.37 -8.70
CA SER A 438 4.06 -16.03 -9.07
C SER A 438 3.85 -15.77 -10.57
N GLN A 439 4.15 -14.56 -11.04
CA GLN A 439 4.09 -14.17 -12.45
C GLN A 439 2.69 -14.42 -13.03
N GLY A 440 1.71 -13.72 -12.46
CA GLY A 440 0.32 -13.82 -12.87
C GLY A 440 -0.35 -15.14 -12.50
N CYS A 441 0.07 -15.79 -11.41
CA CYS A 441 -0.53 -17.05 -10.98
C CYS A 441 -1.85 -16.83 -10.22
N GLY A 442 -2.93 -17.49 -10.65
CA GLY A 442 -4.21 -17.51 -9.92
C GLY A 442 -4.38 -18.75 -9.05
N HIS A 443 -4.69 -18.56 -7.77
CA HIS A 443 -4.88 -19.63 -6.79
C HIS A 443 -6.20 -19.54 -6.01
N ASP A 444 -6.98 -20.63 -5.97
CA ASP A 444 -8.20 -20.74 -5.16
C ASP A 444 -9.27 -19.69 -5.50
N LEU A 445 -9.84 -19.79 -6.71
CA LEU A 445 -10.84 -18.86 -7.28
C LEU A 445 -10.33 -17.41 -7.49
N ALA A 446 -9.07 -17.14 -7.24
CA ALA A 446 -8.48 -15.82 -7.45
C ALA A 446 -8.00 -15.62 -8.89
N LEU A 447 -7.83 -14.36 -9.26
CA LEU A 447 -7.13 -13.92 -10.47
C LEU A 447 -5.70 -13.53 -10.10
N GLY A 448 -4.72 -14.10 -10.80
CA GLY A 448 -3.40 -13.49 -10.94
C GLY A 448 -3.22 -12.97 -12.36
N LEU A 449 -2.67 -11.76 -12.49
CA LEU A 449 -2.32 -11.12 -13.75
C LEU A 449 -0.93 -10.52 -13.65
N LEU A 450 -0.06 -10.86 -14.61
CA LEU A 450 1.10 -10.07 -14.97
C LEU A 450 0.86 -9.62 -16.41
N TYR A 451 0.91 -8.31 -16.65
CA TYR A 451 0.74 -7.71 -17.95
C TYR A 451 1.92 -6.80 -18.25
N ASP A 452 2.79 -7.27 -19.13
CA ASP A 452 3.93 -6.54 -19.66
C ASP A 452 3.61 -6.08 -21.09
N ARG A 453 4.09 -4.91 -21.49
CA ARG A 453 3.73 -4.27 -22.76
C ARG A 453 4.89 -4.05 -23.70
N HIS A 454 6.10 -3.79 -23.21
CA HIS A 454 7.21 -3.37 -24.07
C HIS A 454 8.56 -3.67 -23.42
N GLY A 455 9.45 -4.38 -24.12
CA GLY A 455 10.84 -4.54 -23.71
C GLY A 455 11.41 -5.90 -24.03
N ASP A 456 12.73 -6.09 -23.88
CA ASP A 456 13.33 -7.43 -24.02
C ASP A 456 13.44 -8.12 -22.64
N ASP A 457 12.39 -8.85 -22.25
CA ASP A 457 12.15 -9.27 -20.87
C ASP A 457 12.67 -10.67 -20.50
N THR A 458 12.95 -10.86 -19.21
CA THR A 458 13.30 -12.17 -18.65
C THR A 458 12.36 -12.61 -17.53
N TYR A 459 11.65 -13.70 -17.76
CA TYR A 459 10.81 -14.37 -16.78
C TYR A 459 11.46 -15.66 -16.27
N ALA A 460 12.00 -15.63 -15.05
CA ALA A 460 12.63 -16.77 -14.40
C ALA A 460 11.79 -17.29 -13.21
N ALA A 461 11.29 -18.53 -13.33
CA ALA A 461 10.55 -19.17 -12.24
C ALA A 461 10.97 -20.63 -11.95
N TYR A 462 10.64 -21.15 -10.77
CA TYR A 462 10.91 -22.55 -10.44
C TYR A 462 9.72 -23.46 -10.79
N ASP A 463 8.52 -23.17 -10.27
CA ASP A 463 7.28 -23.90 -10.54
C ASP A 463 6.04 -22.99 -10.45
N LEU A 464 4.87 -23.50 -10.84
CA LEU A 464 3.55 -22.87 -10.67
C LEU A 464 3.51 -21.35 -10.92
N SER A 465 3.98 -20.92 -12.09
CA SER A 465 4.13 -19.51 -12.47
C SER A 465 3.92 -19.32 -13.98
N GLN A 466 4.05 -18.09 -14.47
CA GLN A 466 3.91 -17.72 -15.89
C GLN A 466 2.51 -18.01 -16.38
N GLY A 467 1.55 -17.29 -15.79
CA GLY A 467 0.12 -17.39 -16.13
C GLY A 467 -0.52 -18.72 -15.72
N ALA A 468 -0.01 -19.38 -14.68
CA ALA A 468 -0.56 -20.64 -14.22
C ALA A 468 -1.83 -20.44 -13.37
N GLY A 469 -2.88 -21.21 -13.64
CA GLY A 469 -4.03 -21.38 -12.76
C GLY A 469 -3.93 -22.68 -11.98
N ASN A 470 -4.10 -22.63 -10.66
CA ASN A 470 -4.15 -23.82 -9.82
C ASN A 470 -5.20 -23.72 -8.73
N ALA A 471 -5.79 -24.87 -8.37
CA ALA A 471 -6.91 -24.90 -7.44
C ALA A 471 -7.97 -23.89 -7.89
N ASN A 472 -8.52 -24.09 -9.08
CA ASN A 472 -9.65 -23.31 -9.60
C ASN A 472 -9.47 -21.79 -9.68
N GLY A 473 -8.23 -21.30 -9.58
CA GLY A 473 -7.86 -19.92 -9.92
C GLY A 473 -7.64 -19.71 -11.42
N ILE A 474 -7.55 -18.44 -11.80
CA ILE A 474 -7.31 -17.94 -13.16
C ILE A 474 -5.96 -17.24 -13.17
N GLY A 475 -4.99 -17.79 -13.88
CA GLY A 475 -3.68 -17.15 -14.07
C GLY A 475 -3.51 -16.63 -15.49
N LEU A 476 -2.98 -15.43 -15.61
CA LEU A 476 -2.71 -14.73 -16.87
C LEU A 476 -1.30 -14.12 -16.80
N LEU A 477 -0.45 -14.46 -17.77
CA LEU A 477 0.72 -13.66 -18.12
C LEU A 477 0.53 -13.24 -19.57
N VAL A 478 0.55 -11.93 -19.81
CA VAL A 478 0.46 -11.33 -21.14
C VAL A 478 1.68 -10.45 -21.33
N ASP A 479 2.40 -10.69 -22.41
CA ASP A 479 3.52 -9.89 -22.90
C ASP A 479 3.18 -9.43 -24.34
N GLU A 480 3.29 -8.13 -24.64
CA GLU A 480 2.86 -7.58 -25.93
C GLU A 480 3.96 -7.39 -26.97
N GLU A 481 5.16 -6.96 -26.57
CA GLU A 481 6.22 -6.57 -27.49
C GLU A 481 7.59 -6.79 -26.86
N GLY A 482 8.45 -7.59 -27.50
CA GLY A 482 9.76 -7.87 -26.93
C GLY A 482 10.58 -8.92 -27.65
N ALA A 483 11.66 -9.37 -27.02
CA ALA A 483 12.41 -10.55 -27.44
C ALA A 483 12.75 -11.37 -26.21
N ASP A 484 11.77 -12.15 -25.75
CA ASP A 484 11.63 -12.45 -24.33
C ASP A 484 12.09 -13.86 -23.99
N THR A 485 12.49 -14.03 -22.73
CA THR A 485 12.97 -15.31 -22.22
C THR A 485 12.13 -15.84 -21.07
N TYR A 486 11.42 -16.94 -21.32
CA TYR A 486 10.60 -17.64 -20.33
C TYR A 486 11.31 -18.90 -19.82
N ALA A 487 12.11 -18.71 -18.76
CA ALA A 487 12.90 -19.76 -18.14
C ALA A 487 12.19 -20.38 -16.93
N VAL A 488 11.98 -21.70 -16.95
CA VAL A 488 11.43 -22.43 -15.80
C VAL A 488 12.18 -23.69 -15.42
N LYS A 489 12.27 -23.98 -14.12
CA LYS A 489 12.94 -25.20 -13.63
C LYS A 489 12.07 -26.45 -13.72
N ARG A 490 10.77 -26.35 -13.40
CA ARG A 490 9.80 -27.45 -13.42
C ARG A 490 8.67 -27.14 -14.41
N LEU A 491 8.68 -27.86 -15.53
CA LEU A 491 7.79 -27.63 -16.67
C LEU A 491 6.35 -28.12 -16.49
N ASN A 492 6.04 -28.83 -15.41
CA ASN A 492 4.78 -29.59 -15.32
C ASN A 492 3.56 -28.72 -14.99
N ASN A 493 3.76 -27.53 -14.41
CA ASN A 493 2.68 -26.67 -13.92
C ASN A 493 2.92 -25.17 -14.16
N THR A 494 3.67 -24.82 -15.21
CA THR A 494 4.00 -23.45 -15.60
C THR A 494 3.57 -23.16 -17.04
N GLN A 495 3.75 -21.91 -17.49
CA GLN A 495 3.58 -21.48 -18.89
C GLN A 495 2.17 -21.77 -19.41
N GLY A 496 1.22 -21.11 -18.77
CA GLY A 496 -0.20 -21.22 -19.09
C GLY A 496 -0.83 -22.53 -18.60
N TYR A 497 -0.40 -23.07 -17.46
CA TYR A 497 -0.95 -24.32 -16.93
C TYR A 497 -2.33 -24.15 -16.27
N GLY A 498 -3.27 -25.05 -16.54
CA GLY A 498 -4.56 -25.12 -15.83
C GLY A 498 -4.98 -26.56 -15.53
N ASN A 499 -5.62 -26.81 -14.38
CA ASN A 499 -6.02 -28.16 -13.95
C ASN A 499 -7.46 -28.26 -13.44
N PHE A 500 -8.03 -29.47 -13.40
CA PHE A 500 -9.21 -29.72 -12.58
C PHE A 500 -8.80 -30.01 -11.14
N ARG A 501 -9.30 -29.21 -10.19
CA ARG A 501 -9.07 -29.43 -8.76
C ARG A 501 -10.23 -28.85 -7.95
N ARG A 502 -10.53 -29.48 -6.81
CA ARG A 502 -11.62 -29.06 -5.90
C ARG A 502 -12.99 -28.93 -6.60
N GLU A 503 -13.25 -29.81 -7.57
CA GLU A 503 -14.52 -29.86 -8.33
C GLU A 503 -14.73 -28.70 -9.32
N TYR A 504 -13.70 -27.89 -9.58
CA TYR A 504 -13.69 -26.78 -10.54
C TYR A 504 -12.46 -26.87 -11.45
N GLY A 505 -12.53 -26.20 -12.61
CA GLY A 505 -11.38 -26.01 -13.50
C GLY A 505 -10.59 -24.76 -13.14
N SER A 506 -9.27 -24.82 -13.27
CA SER A 506 -8.35 -23.68 -13.25
C SER A 506 -8.01 -23.27 -14.67
N ILE A 507 -8.01 -21.97 -14.95
CA ILE A 507 -7.59 -21.43 -16.25
C ILE A 507 -6.16 -20.93 -16.10
N GLY A 508 -5.28 -21.34 -17.00
CA GLY A 508 -3.94 -20.75 -17.13
C GLY A 508 -3.71 -20.29 -18.55
N VAL A 509 -3.16 -19.10 -18.70
CA VAL A 509 -2.89 -18.49 -20.00
C VAL A 509 -1.53 -17.80 -19.95
N LEU A 510 -0.65 -18.20 -20.87
CA LEU A 510 0.52 -17.42 -21.28
C LEU A 510 0.22 -16.87 -22.68
N ILE A 511 0.34 -15.56 -22.86
CA ILE A 511 0.23 -14.90 -24.16
C ILE A 511 1.49 -14.08 -24.36
N ASP A 512 2.13 -14.31 -25.49
CA ASP A 512 3.22 -13.52 -26.03
C ASP A 512 2.79 -13.12 -27.45
N LEU A 513 2.84 -11.83 -27.79
CA LEU A 513 2.21 -11.30 -29.00
C LEU A 513 3.19 -10.97 -30.14
N LEU A 514 4.32 -10.33 -29.87
CA LEU A 514 5.26 -9.84 -30.88
C LEU A 514 6.68 -10.01 -30.36
N GLY A 515 7.49 -10.79 -31.07
CA GLY A 515 8.87 -10.94 -30.65
C GLY A 515 9.64 -12.04 -31.33
N SER A 516 10.72 -12.46 -30.69
CA SER A 516 11.50 -13.63 -31.10
C SER A 516 11.96 -14.35 -29.84
N ASP A 517 11.13 -15.29 -29.39
CA ASP A 517 11.05 -15.57 -27.97
C ASP A 517 11.54 -16.98 -27.63
N SER A 518 11.95 -17.15 -26.37
CA SER A 518 12.48 -18.41 -25.88
C SER A 518 11.63 -19.00 -24.76
N HIS A 519 10.87 -20.03 -25.10
CA HIS A 519 10.01 -20.77 -24.17
C HIS A 519 10.60 -22.10 -23.72
N ALA A 520 10.48 -22.42 -22.43
CA ALA A 520 10.90 -23.73 -21.91
C ALA A 520 9.94 -24.90 -22.25
N SER A 521 8.64 -24.62 -22.39
CA SER A 521 7.59 -25.62 -22.69
C SER A 521 7.05 -25.57 -24.11
N GLY A 522 7.25 -24.45 -24.80
CA GLY A 522 6.80 -24.20 -26.17
C GLY A 522 7.99 -24.06 -27.11
N VAL A 523 7.71 -23.58 -28.31
CA VAL A 523 8.70 -23.03 -29.24
C VAL A 523 8.15 -21.70 -29.75
N ASP A 524 9.05 -20.82 -30.17
CA ASP A 524 8.74 -19.55 -30.83
C ASP A 524 7.64 -19.70 -31.91
N ALA A 525 6.75 -18.72 -32.00
CA ALA A 525 5.63 -18.65 -32.95
C ALA A 525 4.71 -19.89 -32.93
N SER A 526 4.30 -20.34 -31.74
CA SER A 526 3.48 -21.55 -31.60
C SER A 526 2.38 -21.48 -30.56
N PHE A 527 1.45 -22.43 -30.67
CA PHE A 527 0.40 -22.65 -29.69
C PHE A 527 0.59 -24.00 -29.00
N TRP A 528 0.39 -24.06 -27.69
CA TRP A 528 0.44 -25.30 -26.92
C TRP A 528 -0.63 -25.37 -25.84
N LEU A 529 -0.90 -26.59 -25.39
CA LEU A 529 -1.81 -26.89 -24.29
C LEU A 529 -1.01 -27.30 -23.05
N LYS A 530 -1.40 -26.81 -21.88
CA LYS A 530 -0.78 -27.16 -20.60
C LYS A 530 -1.81 -27.54 -19.54
N GLY A 531 -1.68 -28.76 -19.04
CA GLY A 531 -2.66 -29.34 -18.13
C GLY A 531 -3.97 -29.66 -18.86
N GLU A 532 -5.09 -29.51 -18.16
CA GLU A 532 -6.43 -29.84 -18.67
C GLU A 532 -7.17 -28.63 -19.27
N TYR A 533 -6.86 -27.42 -18.79
CA TYR A 533 -7.58 -26.18 -19.14
C TYR A 533 -6.65 -24.99 -19.40
N GLY A 534 -5.37 -25.25 -19.60
CA GLY A 534 -4.37 -24.21 -19.80
C GLY A 534 -3.86 -24.13 -21.23
N ILE A 535 -3.49 -22.93 -21.65
CA ILE A 535 -2.94 -22.64 -22.98
C ILE A 535 -1.71 -21.75 -22.86
N GLY A 536 -0.75 -21.94 -23.77
CA GLY A 536 0.25 -20.93 -24.06
C GLY A 536 0.24 -20.63 -25.55
N ILE A 537 0.46 -19.37 -25.88
CA ILE A 537 0.46 -18.87 -27.25
C ILE A 537 1.53 -17.83 -27.41
N ASP A 538 2.19 -17.92 -28.55
CA ASP A 538 3.23 -17.01 -29.03
C ASP A 538 2.86 -16.68 -30.49
N TRP A 539 2.71 -15.39 -30.78
CA TRP A 539 2.33 -14.84 -32.08
C TRP A 539 3.48 -14.08 -32.75
N GLN A 540 3.36 -13.91 -34.08
CA GLN A 540 4.27 -13.13 -34.92
C GLN A 540 3.53 -12.01 -35.63
#